data_AF-A0A9D7IW48-F1
#
_entry.id   AF-A0A9D7IW48-F1
#
_cell.length_a   1.000
_cell.length_b   1.000
_cell.length_c   1.000
_cell.angle_alpha   90.00
_cell.angle_beta   90.00
_cell.angle_gamma   90.00
#
_symmetry.space_group_name_H-M   'P 1'
#
loop_
_entity.id
_entity.type
_entity.pdbx_description
1 polymer ?
#
loop_
_entity_poly.entity_id
_entity_poly.type
_entity_poly.pdbx_seq_one_letter_code
_entity_poly.pdbx_strand_id
1 'polypeptide(L)'
;MEDYETNEKNRGFPWSKVLPYSLAQTAGAFTASAAVFFVYRQAFNAFDGGTRAILGEKGSAGIFSTYPQPFLSTFGGLVDQILGTAILLLVIMAIGDARNSTPGNVGPLAVGFLVMALGMAFGFNAGYAINPARDLGPRLFTAIAGWGSGVFTAGNYWFWVPIVGPLVGGVLGAWIYDLFVGDRFTEEEAKV
;
A
#
# COMPACT_ATOMS: atom_id res chain seq x y z
N MET A 1 10.64 -33.91 18.34
CA MET A 1 10.50 -32.78 19.29
C MET A 1 11.32 -31.57 18.84
N GLU A 2 11.97 -31.61 17.67
CA GLU A 2 12.93 -30.60 17.21
C GLU A 2 12.34 -29.62 16.15
N ASP A 3 11.09 -29.84 15.70
CA ASP A 3 10.45 -29.04 14.64
C ASP A 3 9.38 -28.04 15.15
N TYR A 4 9.17 -27.96 16.47
CA TYR A 4 8.20 -27.02 17.05
C TYR A 4 8.82 -25.66 17.41
N GLU A 5 10.12 -25.59 17.69
CA GLU A 5 10.78 -24.34 18.14
C GLU A 5 11.14 -23.38 17.01
N THR A 6 11.23 -23.84 15.76
CA THR A 6 11.64 -22.99 14.63
C THR A 6 10.48 -22.25 13.95
N ASN A 7 9.22 -22.49 14.37
CA ASN A 7 8.04 -22.02 13.63
C ASN A 7 7.24 -20.90 14.31
N GLU A 8 7.60 -20.43 15.50
CA GLU A 8 6.90 -19.31 16.16
C GLU A 8 7.11 -17.95 15.48
N LYS A 9 8.15 -17.79 14.65
CA LYS A 9 8.41 -16.54 13.90
C LYS A 9 7.69 -16.48 12.55
N ASN A 10 7.18 -17.59 12.04
CA ASN A 10 6.39 -17.59 10.82
C ASN A 10 4.93 -17.39 11.20
N ARG A 11 4.35 -16.24 10.84
CA ARG A 11 2.94 -15.89 11.11
C ARG A 11 1.91 -16.72 10.34
N GLY A 12 2.18 -18.00 10.12
CA GLY A 12 1.26 -19.02 9.62
C GLY A 12 0.77 -18.86 8.18
N PHE A 13 1.09 -17.77 7.48
CA PHE A 13 0.59 -17.55 6.12
C PHE A 13 1.33 -18.44 5.11
N PRO A 14 0.63 -19.38 4.43
CA PRO A 14 1.29 -20.28 3.50
C PRO A 14 1.86 -19.55 2.28
N TRP A 15 3.12 -19.77 1.96
CA TRP A 15 3.79 -19.17 0.79
C TRP A 15 3.08 -19.46 -0.53
N SER A 16 2.45 -20.62 -0.66
CA SER A 16 1.63 -20.99 -1.83
C SER A 16 0.43 -20.06 -2.06
N LYS A 17 -0.02 -19.34 -1.01
CA LYS A 17 -1.14 -18.38 -1.10
C LYS A 17 -0.69 -16.96 -1.41
N VAL A 18 0.60 -16.62 -1.32
CA VAL A 18 1.10 -15.25 -1.55
C VAL A 18 0.74 -14.75 -2.94
N LEU A 19 1.12 -15.49 -3.99
CA LEU A 19 0.83 -15.07 -5.36
C LEU A 19 -0.68 -15.02 -5.66
N PRO A 20 -1.51 -16.03 -5.32
CA PRO A 20 -2.95 -15.93 -5.48
C PRO A 20 -3.58 -14.71 -4.79
N TYR A 21 -3.16 -14.37 -3.57
CA TYR A 21 -3.65 -13.20 -2.85
C TYR A 21 -3.24 -11.89 -3.54
N SER A 22 -1.98 -11.76 -3.97
CA SER A 22 -1.50 -10.57 -4.67
C SER A 22 -2.24 -10.34 -5.99
N LEU A 23 -2.50 -11.40 -6.75
CA LEU A 23 -3.28 -11.33 -7.99
C LEU A 23 -4.73 -10.94 -7.72
N ALA A 24 -5.38 -11.54 -6.72
CA ALA A 24 -6.75 -11.21 -6.36
C ALA A 24 -6.90 -9.76 -5.89
N GLN A 25 -5.98 -9.26 -5.07
CA GLN A 25 -5.95 -7.86 -4.61
C GLN A 25 -5.76 -6.90 -5.79
N THR A 26 -4.84 -7.20 -6.69
CA THR A 26 -4.56 -6.37 -7.87
C THR A 26 -5.75 -6.35 -8.83
N ALA A 27 -6.38 -7.50 -9.08
CA ALA A 27 -7.59 -7.60 -9.89
C ALA A 27 -8.78 -6.86 -9.25
N GLY A 28 -8.92 -6.92 -7.92
CA GLY A 28 -9.91 -6.14 -7.18
C GLY A 28 -9.72 -4.64 -7.35
N ALA A 29 -8.48 -4.14 -7.18
CA ALA A 29 -8.16 -2.72 -7.34
C ALA A 29 -8.33 -2.23 -8.80
N PHE A 30 -8.00 -3.07 -9.78
CA PHE A 30 -8.29 -2.83 -11.20
C PHE A 30 -9.80 -2.67 -11.44
N THR A 31 -10.61 -3.61 -10.93
CA THR A 31 -12.07 -3.60 -11.12
C THR A 31 -12.72 -2.40 -10.43
N ALA A 32 -12.26 -2.06 -9.22
CA ALA A 32 -12.70 -0.86 -8.51
C ALA A 32 -12.40 0.42 -9.31
N SER A 33 -11.24 0.47 -9.98
CA SER A 33 -10.86 1.60 -10.84
C SER A 33 -11.79 1.73 -12.05
N ALA A 34 -12.14 0.60 -12.69
CA ALA A 34 -13.11 0.61 -13.78
C ALA A 34 -14.49 1.11 -13.33
N ALA A 35 -14.95 0.69 -12.15
CA ALA A 35 -16.20 1.16 -11.57
C ALA A 35 -16.17 2.67 -11.28
N VAL A 36 -15.12 3.17 -10.63
CA VAL A 36 -14.95 4.62 -10.37
C VAL A 36 -14.89 5.41 -11.68
N PHE A 37 -14.12 4.94 -12.66
CA PHE A 37 -14.07 5.59 -13.98
C PHE A 37 -15.44 5.65 -14.64
N PHE A 38 -16.23 4.58 -14.58
CA PHE A 38 -17.58 4.57 -15.13
C PHE A 38 -18.49 5.59 -14.46
N VAL A 39 -18.48 5.64 -13.12
CA VAL A 39 -19.27 6.61 -12.34
C VAL A 39 -18.89 8.05 -12.70
N TYR A 40 -17.60 8.34 -12.83
CA TYR A 40 -17.10 9.70 -13.08
C TYR A 40 -16.85 10.03 -14.55
N ARG A 41 -17.21 9.16 -15.50
CA ARG A 41 -16.86 9.30 -16.93
C ARG A 41 -17.27 10.66 -17.54
N GLN A 42 -18.45 11.16 -17.17
CA GLN A 42 -18.92 12.46 -17.67
C GLN A 42 -18.13 13.62 -17.07
N ALA A 43 -17.82 13.57 -15.77
CA ALA A 43 -16.98 14.58 -15.11
C ALA A 43 -15.57 14.60 -15.71
N PHE A 44 -15.02 13.43 -15.97
CA PHE A 44 -13.78 13.23 -16.69
C PHE A 44 -13.81 13.90 -18.08
N ASN A 45 -14.83 13.63 -18.89
CA ASN A 45 -14.98 14.27 -20.20
C ASN A 45 -15.13 15.80 -20.11
N ALA A 46 -15.86 16.30 -19.12
CA ALA A 46 -16.04 17.74 -18.91
C ALA A 46 -14.72 18.43 -18.53
N PHE A 47 -13.88 17.77 -17.73
CA PHE A 47 -12.59 18.30 -17.28
C PHE A 47 -11.52 18.32 -18.38
N ASP A 48 -11.33 17.17 -19.06
CA ASP A 48 -10.21 17.00 -19.99
C ASP A 48 -10.60 17.00 -21.48
N GLY A 49 -11.87 17.22 -21.80
CA GLY A 49 -12.37 17.21 -23.18
C GLY A 49 -12.30 15.85 -23.86
N GLY A 50 -12.18 14.77 -23.09
CA GLY A 50 -12.03 13.40 -23.59
C GLY A 50 -10.58 12.97 -23.84
N THR A 51 -9.60 13.86 -23.63
CA THR A 51 -8.17 13.54 -23.77
C THR A 51 -7.57 13.22 -22.41
N ARG A 52 -7.28 11.95 -22.17
CA ARG A 52 -6.79 11.44 -20.88
C ARG A 52 -5.30 11.76 -20.66
N ALA A 53 -5.01 12.93 -20.12
CA ALA A 53 -3.65 13.32 -19.74
C ALA A 53 -3.24 12.65 -18.42
N ILE A 54 -1.96 12.24 -18.33
CA ILE A 54 -1.43 11.55 -17.14
C ILE A 54 -1.07 12.57 -16.04
N LEU A 55 -0.22 13.54 -16.38
CA LEU A 55 0.26 14.61 -15.51
C LEU A 55 -0.04 15.99 -16.13
N GLY A 56 0.21 17.05 -15.36
CA GLY A 56 -0.01 18.43 -15.78
C GLY A 56 -1.37 18.98 -15.34
N GLU A 57 -1.73 20.15 -15.86
CA GLU A 57 -2.94 20.89 -15.45
C GLU A 57 -4.23 20.08 -15.63
N LYS A 58 -4.30 19.28 -16.70
CA LYS A 58 -5.41 18.35 -16.98
C LYS A 58 -5.07 16.89 -16.67
N GLY A 59 -3.98 16.65 -15.93
CA GLY A 59 -3.54 15.32 -15.53
C GLY A 59 -4.54 14.67 -14.58
N SER A 60 -5.10 13.53 -14.98
CA SER A 60 -6.17 12.86 -14.25
C SER A 60 -5.84 11.42 -13.85
N ALA A 61 -4.69 10.88 -14.27
CA ALA A 61 -4.25 9.53 -13.88
C ALA A 61 -3.98 9.43 -12.36
N GLY A 62 -3.64 10.55 -11.72
CA GLY A 62 -3.38 10.65 -10.27
C GLY A 62 -4.57 10.29 -9.37
N ILE A 63 -5.78 10.25 -9.92
CA ILE A 63 -6.99 9.80 -9.21
C ILE A 63 -6.92 8.29 -8.93
N PHE A 64 -6.29 7.54 -9.83
CA PHE A 64 -6.27 6.07 -9.80
C PHE A 64 -4.99 5.53 -9.14
N SER A 65 -3.84 6.02 -9.58
CA SER A 65 -2.52 5.60 -9.12
C SER A 65 -1.69 6.78 -8.68
N THR A 66 -0.65 6.52 -7.90
CA THR A 66 0.23 7.56 -7.39
C THR A 66 1.26 8.01 -8.42
N TYR A 67 1.65 9.27 -8.33
CA TYR A 67 2.75 9.86 -9.07
C TYR A 67 3.51 10.80 -8.13
N PRO A 68 4.84 10.93 -8.28
CA PRO A 68 5.65 11.75 -7.39
C PRO A 68 5.46 13.22 -7.71
N GLN A 69 5.62 14.09 -6.71
CA GLN A 69 5.71 15.52 -6.94
C GLN A 69 6.92 15.87 -7.83
N PRO A 70 6.88 16.98 -8.60
CA PRO A 70 7.97 17.34 -9.51
C PRO A 70 9.34 17.52 -8.83
N PHE A 71 9.37 17.89 -7.55
CA PHE A 71 10.59 18.09 -6.78
C PHE A 71 11.18 16.77 -6.23
N LEU A 72 10.41 15.68 -6.23
CA LEU A 72 10.78 14.45 -5.54
C LEU A 72 11.63 13.57 -6.44
N SER A 73 12.84 13.24 -5.97
CA SER A 73 13.69 12.26 -6.66
C SER A 73 13.15 10.84 -6.49
N THR A 74 13.45 9.96 -7.45
CA THR A 74 13.04 8.54 -7.39
C THR A 74 13.55 7.87 -6.10
N PHE A 75 14.79 8.15 -5.68
CA PHE A 75 15.33 7.61 -4.43
C PHE A 75 14.62 8.19 -3.20
N GLY A 76 14.36 9.50 -3.16
CA GLY A 76 13.61 10.13 -2.07
C GLY A 76 12.22 9.54 -1.94
N GLY A 77 11.53 9.32 -3.06
CA GLY A 77 10.23 8.65 -3.09
C GLY A 77 10.28 7.18 -2.68
N LEU A 78 11.38 6.46 -2.98
CA LEU A 78 11.56 5.10 -2.49
C LEU A 78 11.69 5.07 -0.95
N VAL A 79 12.50 5.97 -0.37
CA VAL A 79 12.63 6.09 1.09
C VAL A 79 11.31 6.45 1.74
N ASP A 80 10.56 7.38 1.14
CA ASP A 80 9.21 7.78 1.57
C ASP A 80 8.26 6.57 1.64
N GLN A 81 8.18 5.77 0.57
CA GLN A 81 7.31 4.60 0.51
C GLN A 81 7.75 3.48 1.46
N ILE A 82 9.06 3.28 1.66
CA ILE A 82 9.60 2.34 2.64
C ILE A 82 9.18 2.75 4.06
N LEU A 83 9.42 4.01 4.43
CA LEU A 83 9.16 4.49 5.79
C LEU A 83 7.67 4.50 6.12
N GLY A 84 6.83 5.03 5.22
CA GLY A 84 5.38 5.04 5.42
C GLY A 84 4.80 3.63 5.56
N THR A 85 5.29 2.67 4.77
CA THR A 85 4.84 1.28 4.86
C THR A 85 5.41 0.55 6.08
N ALA A 86 6.64 0.85 6.50
CA ALA A 86 7.20 0.29 7.73
C ALA A 86 6.37 0.69 8.96
N ILE A 87 5.99 1.98 9.05
CA ILE A 87 5.10 2.46 10.11
C ILE A 87 3.73 1.77 10.01
N LEU A 88 3.16 1.67 8.81
CA LEU A 88 1.88 0.98 8.60
C LEU A 88 1.91 -0.44 9.15
N LEU A 89 2.89 -1.26 8.75
CA LEU A 89 2.92 -2.68 9.12
C LEU A 89 3.28 -2.88 10.59
N LEU A 90 4.19 -2.07 11.14
CA LEU A 90 4.51 -2.07 12.58
C LEU A 90 3.24 -1.85 13.41
N VAL A 91 2.46 -0.82 13.08
CA VAL A 91 1.27 -0.47 13.87
C VAL A 91 0.11 -1.44 13.60
N ILE A 92 -0.07 -1.93 12.37
CA ILE A 92 -1.07 -2.98 12.08
C ILE A 92 -0.81 -4.22 12.94
N MET A 93 0.45 -4.60 13.10
CA MET A 93 0.80 -5.74 13.93
C MET A 93 0.59 -5.46 15.41
N ALA A 94 0.95 -4.26 15.89
CA ALA A 94 0.62 -3.86 17.25
C ALA A 94 -0.88 -3.87 17.53
N ILE A 95 -1.72 -3.48 16.56
CA ILE A 95 -3.19 -3.53 16.67
C ILE A 95 -3.67 -4.99 16.68
N GLY A 96 -3.10 -5.83 15.82
CA GLY A 96 -3.54 -7.22 15.61
C GLY A 96 -3.00 -8.22 16.64
N ASP A 97 -1.99 -7.86 17.43
CA ASP A 97 -1.46 -8.72 18.48
C ASP A 97 -2.38 -8.70 19.71
N ALA A 98 -3.01 -9.84 20.01
CA ALA A 98 -3.92 -9.99 21.14
C ALA A 98 -3.24 -9.82 22.51
N ARG A 99 -1.91 -9.98 22.56
CA ARG A 99 -1.10 -9.75 23.75
C ARG A 99 -0.93 -8.26 24.04
N ASN A 100 -1.14 -7.43 23.02
CA ASN A 100 -1.16 -5.99 23.18
C ASN A 100 -2.56 -5.49 23.60
N SER A 101 -2.63 -4.38 24.33
CA SER A 101 -3.87 -3.87 24.93
C SER A 101 -4.82 -3.20 23.92
N THR A 102 -5.07 -3.81 22.76
CA THR A 102 -6.03 -3.30 21.78
C THR A 102 -7.46 -3.50 22.29
N PRO A 103 -8.28 -2.45 22.46
CA PRO A 103 -9.63 -2.60 23.01
C PRO A 103 -10.59 -3.30 22.02
N GLY A 104 -10.92 -4.57 22.24
CA GLY A 104 -12.06 -5.24 21.58
C GLY A 104 -12.14 -5.14 20.04
N ASN A 105 -13.36 -5.07 19.51
CA ASN A 105 -13.69 -5.12 18.07
C ASN A 105 -13.38 -3.82 17.28
N VAL A 106 -12.54 -2.91 17.81
CA VAL A 106 -12.22 -1.63 17.16
C VAL A 106 -11.01 -1.68 16.23
N GLY A 107 -10.35 -2.84 16.09
CA GLY A 107 -9.17 -3.01 15.24
C GLY A 107 -9.31 -2.43 13.81
N PRO A 108 -10.40 -2.71 13.07
CA PRO A 108 -10.60 -2.13 11.75
C PRO A 108 -10.68 -0.59 11.75
N LEU A 109 -11.30 0.01 12.78
CA LEU A 109 -11.39 1.45 12.92
C LEU A 109 -10.02 2.08 13.23
N ALA A 110 -9.23 1.43 14.09
CA ALA A 110 -7.87 1.85 14.40
C ALA A 110 -6.96 1.81 13.15
N VAL A 111 -7.06 0.75 12.33
CA VAL A 111 -6.35 0.67 11.04
C VAL A 111 -6.83 1.76 10.08
N GLY A 112 -8.13 2.07 10.05
CA GLY A 112 -8.66 3.19 9.27
C GLY A 112 -8.05 4.54 9.66
N PHE A 113 -7.99 4.84 10.96
CA PHE A 113 -7.35 6.06 11.45
C PHE A 113 -5.85 6.10 11.21
N LEU A 114 -5.16 4.95 11.30
CA LEU A 114 -3.75 4.85 10.95
C LEU A 114 -3.50 5.21 9.48
N VAL A 115 -4.27 4.63 8.55
CA VAL A 115 -4.15 4.95 7.11
C VAL A 115 -4.46 6.43 6.85
N MET A 116 -5.46 7.00 7.53
CA MET A 116 -5.76 8.43 7.45
C MET A 116 -4.60 9.30 7.93
N ALA A 117 -4.01 8.98 9.08
CA ALA A 117 -2.87 9.71 9.63
C ALA A 117 -1.64 9.63 8.71
N LEU A 118 -1.35 8.46 8.15
CA LEU A 118 -0.29 8.28 7.16
C LEU A 118 -0.55 9.09 5.89
N GLY A 119 -1.80 9.16 5.42
CA GLY A 119 -2.17 10.00 4.29
C GLY A 119 -1.91 11.49 4.55
N MET A 120 -2.20 11.96 5.76
CA MET A 120 -1.93 13.35 6.16
C MET A 120 -0.43 13.64 6.31
N ALA A 121 0.36 12.69 6.82
CA ALA A 121 1.78 12.89 7.11
C ALA A 121 2.71 12.63 5.90
N PHE A 122 2.42 11.62 5.08
CA PHE A 122 3.27 11.13 3.98
C PHE A 122 2.66 11.35 2.60
N GLY A 123 1.43 11.87 2.52
CA GLY A 123 0.73 11.95 1.24
C GLY A 123 1.25 13.01 0.27
N PHE A 124 1.92 14.05 0.77
CA PHE A 124 2.34 15.17 -0.07
C PHE A 124 3.40 14.77 -1.10
N ASN A 125 4.39 13.96 -0.72
CA ASN A 125 5.52 13.60 -1.57
C ASN A 125 5.09 12.82 -2.82
N ALA A 126 4.37 11.71 -2.60
CA ALA A 126 4.02 10.78 -3.67
C ALA A 126 2.69 10.04 -3.42
N GLY A 127 1.76 10.62 -2.65
CA GLY A 127 0.41 10.09 -2.53
C GLY A 127 0.28 8.81 -1.69
N TYR A 128 1.23 8.54 -0.78
CA TYR A 128 1.17 7.47 0.23
C TYR A 128 0.65 6.13 -0.32
N ALA A 129 1.23 5.62 -1.41
CA ALA A 129 0.72 4.41 -2.05
C ALA A 129 0.64 3.23 -1.07
N ILE A 130 1.71 2.98 -0.30
CA ILE A 130 1.86 2.04 0.84
C ILE A 130 1.32 0.60 0.62
N ASN A 131 0.95 0.26 -0.61
CA ASN A 131 0.33 -0.99 -1.01
C ASN A 131 0.53 -1.20 -2.53
N PRO A 132 1.22 -2.27 -2.95
CA PRO A 132 1.49 -2.53 -4.37
C PRO A 132 0.22 -2.73 -5.21
N ALA A 133 -0.78 -3.46 -4.71
CA ALA A 133 -2.00 -3.74 -5.44
C ALA A 133 -2.85 -2.46 -5.64
N ARG A 134 -2.86 -1.58 -4.63
CA ARG A 134 -3.55 -0.28 -4.65
C ARG A 134 -3.00 0.68 -5.70
N ASP A 135 -1.75 0.51 -6.13
CA ASP A 135 -1.14 1.32 -7.18
C ASP A 135 -1.15 0.62 -8.54
N LEU A 136 -0.70 -0.65 -8.59
CA LEU A 136 -0.51 -1.40 -9.83
C LEU A 136 -1.83 -1.74 -10.52
N GLY A 137 -2.86 -2.18 -9.78
CA GLY A 137 -4.17 -2.51 -10.37
C GLY A 137 -4.80 -1.32 -11.10
N PRO A 138 -4.95 -0.15 -10.45
CA PRO A 138 -5.44 1.06 -11.10
C PRO A 138 -4.53 1.58 -12.23
N ARG A 139 -3.21 1.32 -12.16
CA ARG A 139 -2.26 1.72 -13.20
C ARG A 139 -2.44 0.89 -14.47
N LEU A 140 -2.64 -0.41 -14.31
CA LEU A 140 -2.99 -1.31 -15.42
C LEU A 140 -4.32 -0.91 -16.07
N PHE A 141 -5.31 -0.50 -15.26
CA PHE A 141 -6.58 0.00 -15.78
C PHE A 141 -6.39 1.28 -16.60
N THR A 142 -5.72 2.30 -16.04
CA THR A 142 -5.52 3.57 -16.74
C THR A 142 -4.72 3.41 -18.04
N ALA A 143 -3.77 2.47 -18.08
CA ALA A 143 -3.01 2.14 -19.29
C ALA A 143 -3.91 1.77 -20.49
N ILE A 144 -5.04 1.10 -20.24
CA ILE A 144 -5.97 0.66 -21.30
C ILE A 144 -7.24 1.53 -21.40
N ALA A 145 -7.49 2.40 -20.41
CA ALA A 145 -8.69 3.25 -20.33
C ALA A 145 -8.53 4.63 -20.99
N GLY A 146 -7.47 4.83 -21.78
CA GLY A 146 -7.24 6.01 -22.61
C GLY A 146 -6.04 6.86 -22.22
N TRP A 147 -5.46 6.68 -21.02
CA TRP A 147 -4.22 7.37 -20.62
C TRP A 147 -2.97 6.81 -21.31
N GLY A 148 -3.04 5.57 -21.80
CA GLY A 148 -1.99 4.92 -22.55
C GLY A 148 -0.83 4.42 -21.69
N SER A 149 0.18 3.81 -22.33
CA SER A 149 1.33 3.18 -21.65
C SER A 149 2.25 4.16 -20.92
N GLY A 150 2.11 5.47 -21.15
CA GLY A 150 2.87 6.50 -20.46
C GLY A 150 2.72 6.47 -18.93
N VAL A 151 1.67 5.83 -18.41
CA VAL A 151 1.47 5.62 -16.96
C VAL A 151 2.61 4.82 -16.31
N PHE A 152 3.41 4.09 -17.09
CA PHE A 152 4.59 3.36 -16.61
C PHE A 152 5.91 4.13 -16.79
N THR A 153 5.94 5.20 -17.59
CA THR A 153 7.16 5.99 -17.83
C THR A 153 7.13 7.35 -17.14
N ALA A 154 5.94 7.87 -16.82
CA ALA A 154 5.76 9.11 -16.08
C ALA A 154 6.45 9.09 -14.71
N GLY A 155 6.91 10.27 -14.27
CA GLY A 155 7.61 10.42 -12.99
C GLY A 155 8.95 9.69 -12.92
N ASN A 156 9.70 9.64 -14.03
CA ASN A 156 10.96 8.90 -14.16
C ASN A 156 10.79 7.40 -13.85
N TYR A 157 9.88 6.75 -14.59
CA TYR A 157 9.50 5.35 -14.39
C TYR A 157 8.98 5.06 -12.97
N TRP A 158 8.13 5.92 -12.43
CA TRP A 158 7.68 5.85 -11.03
C TRP A 158 7.02 4.51 -10.63
N PHE A 159 6.38 3.81 -11.58
CA PHE A 159 5.50 2.67 -11.32
C PHE A 159 6.08 1.56 -10.42
N TRP A 160 7.41 1.37 -10.42
CA TRP A 160 8.04 0.32 -9.61
C TRP A 160 8.23 0.74 -8.15
N VAL A 161 8.29 2.03 -7.85
CA VAL A 161 8.53 2.54 -6.49
C VAL A 161 7.39 2.16 -5.54
N PRO A 162 6.10 2.35 -5.88
CA PRO A 162 4.96 1.86 -5.09
C PRO A 162 4.86 0.33 -4.96
N ILE A 163 5.70 -0.43 -5.65
CA ILE A 163 5.78 -1.89 -5.53
C ILE A 163 6.92 -2.27 -4.59
N VAL A 164 8.14 -1.85 -4.92
CA VAL A 164 9.35 -2.21 -4.18
C VAL A 164 9.37 -1.56 -2.81
N GLY A 165 9.04 -0.26 -2.73
CA GLY A 165 9.06 0.49 -1.47
C GLY A 165 8.17 -0.15 -0.39
N PRO A 166 6.88 -0.42 -0.68
CA PRO A 166 6.01 -1.08 0.28
C PRO A 166 6.41 -2.52 0.63
N LEU A 167 6.95 -3.31 -0.31
CA LEU A 167 7.42 -4.66 0.00
C LEU A 167 8.60 -4.64 0.97
N VAL A 168 9.57 -3.74 0.75
CA VAL A 168 10.72 -3.55 1.66
C VAL A 168 10.27 -2.98 2.99
N GLY A 169 9.43 -1.93 2.96
CA GLY A 169 8.90 -1.28 4.15
C GLY A 169 8.09 -2.24 5.02
N GLY A 170 7.25 -3.09 4.42
CA GLY A 170 6.45 -4.06 5.16
C GLY A 170 7.28 -5.08 5.94
N VAL A 171 8.35 -5.60 5.32
CA VAL A 171 9.31 -6.48 6.00
C VAL A 171 10.02 -5.74 7.12
N LEU A 172 10.49 -4.52 6.87
CA LEU A 172 11.18 -3.70 7.86
C LEU A 172 10.29 -3.38 9.06
N GLY A 173 9.04 -2.96 8.84
CA GLY A 173 8.07 -2.66 9.89
C GLY A 173 7.75 -3.87 10.75
N ALA A 174 7.59 -5.03 10.11
CA ALA A 174 7.37 -6.29 10.83
C ALA A 174 8.57 -6.67 11.70
N TRP A 175 9.77 -6.56 11.15
CA TRP A 175 10.99 -6.85 11.90
C TRP A 175 11.21 -5.92 13.09
N ILE A 176 10.96 -4.62 12.92
CA ILE A 176 11.03 -3.64 14.02
C ILE A 176 10.02 -4.00 15.12
N TYR A 177 8.78 -4.34 14.77
CA TYR A 177 7.80 -4.74 15.75
C TYR A 177 8.24 -5.97 16.56
N ASP A 178 8.72 -7.02 15.90
CA ASP A 178 9.18 -8.24 16.58
C ASP A 178 10.32 -7.89 17.55
N LEU A 179 11.32 -7.12 17.11
CA LEU A 179 12.49 -6.78 17.92
C LEU A 179 12.17 -5.93 19.17
N PHE A 180 11.24 -4.98 19.05
CA PHE A 180 10.97 -3.98 20.08
C PHE A 180 9.70 -4.24 20.89
N VAL A 181 8.76 -5.04 20.40
CA VAL A 181 7.47 -5.30 21.04
C VAL A 181 7.21 -6.80 21.14
N GLY A 182 7.15 -7.50 20.00
CA GLY A 182 6.73 -8.91 19.94
C GLY A 182 7.60 -9.83 20.80
N ASP A 183 8.93 -9.67 20.75
CA ASP A 183 9.91 -10.48 21.49
C ASP A 183 10.07 -10.01 22.95
N ARG A 184 9.28 -9.04 23.41
CA ARG A 184 9.31 -8.51 24.79
C ARG A 184 8.25 -9.12 25.70
N PHE A 185 7.25 -9.78 25.15
CA PHE A 185 6.27 -10.53 25.94
C PHE A 185 6.91 -11.78 26.55
N THR A 186 6.55 -12.08 27.78
CA THR A 186 6.98 -13.31 28.48
C THR A 186 6.18 -14.53 28.01
N GLU A 187 6.70 -15.74 28.23
CA GLU A 187 6.01 -16.98 27.83
C GLU A 187 4.63 -17.18 28.48
N GLU A 188 4.37 -16.55 29.64
CA GLU A 188 3.05 -16.55 30.29
C GLU A 188 2.06 -15.64 29.58
N GLU A 189 2.50 -14.49 29.07
CA GLU A 189 1.68 -13.54 28.32
C GLU A 189 1.40 -14.03 26.89
N ALA A 190 2.21 -14.96 26.36
CA ALA A 190 2.03 -15.55 25.04
C ALA A 190 0.96 -16.67 24.98
N LYS A 191 0.43 -17.13 26.12
CA LYS A 191 -0.55 -18.24 26.23
C LYS A 191 -2.01 -17.79 26.35
N VAL A 192 -2.27 -16.48 26.30
CA VAL A 192 -3.62 -15.87 26.31
C VAL A 192 -4.09 -15.63 24.89
#